data_AF-B3RLF9-F1
#
_entry.id   AF-B3RLF9-F1
#
_cell.length_a   1.000
_cell.length_b   1.000
_cell.length_c   1.000
_cell.angle_alpha   90.00
_cell.angle_beta   90.00
_cell.angle_gamma   90.00
#
_symmetry.space_group_name_H-M   'P 1'
#
loop_
_entity.id
_entity.type
_entity.pdbx_description
1 polymer ?
#
loop_
_entity_poly.entity_id
_entity_poly.type
_entity_poly.pdbx_seq_one_letter_code
_entity_poly.pdbx_strand_id
1 'polypeptide(L)'
;MSWIPRILPHHVSILLSTLPSEYNCLNILKKVLPHDSQYLEIQSLPVDVSQEILTDWLASNSRKINDHQMDVVRRAIQSCSLPLYLKLVFDQTVAWHSYDKISSKHLPSTIPLMIDALLDRLERMHGKVLVSRALAYITATKSGLTEPELEDLLSCDDLVLQDVYQYWLPPVRRIPPLLWTRIRNDINEYLVEREADGSQVIYWYHRQFTEVVRRRYLDNDRIKKEIHSLCADYYIGKWANVNKPFEYTPQQ
;
A
#
# COMPACT_ATOMS: atom_id res chain seq x y z
N MET A 1 -14.33 -14.51 -19.01
CA MET A 1 -15.39 -13.48 -18.91
C MET A 1 -16.69 -13.99 -19.52
N SER A 2 -17.33 -14.97 -18.89
CA SER A 2 -18.61 -15.52 -19.34
C SER A 2 -19.82 -14.72 -18.83
N TRP A 3 -19.61 -13.81 -17.87
CA TRP A 3 -20.65 -13.02 -17.22
C TRP A 3 -21.08 -11.79 -18.02
N ILE A 4 -20.30 -11.34 -19.02
CA ILE A 4 -20.61 -10.14 -19.79
C ILE A 4 -21.70 -10.47 -20.81
N PRO A 5 -22.87 -9.83 -20.76
CA PRO A 5 -23.95 -10.06 -21.70
C PRO A 5 -23.54 -9.61 -23.11
N ARG A 6 -23.87 -10.41 -24.13
CA ARG A 6 -23.60 -10.08 -25.55
C ARG A 6 -24.60 -9.09 -26.14
N ILE A 7 -25.80 -9.03 -25.57
CA ILE A 7 -26.89 -8.16 -26.00
C ILE A 7 -27.35 -7.40 -24.76
N LEU A 8 -27.35 -6.08 -24.85
CA LEU A 8 -27.84 -5.21 -23.80
C LEU A 8 -29.29 -4.82 -24.09
N PRO A 9 -30.15 -4.69 -23.07
CA PRO A 9 -31.48 -4.12 -23.22
C PRO A 9 -31.43 -2.70 -23.80
N HIS A 10 -32.57 -2.23 -24.32
CA HIS A 10 -32.69 -0.85 -24.77
C HIS A 10 -32.36 0.14 -23.64
N HIS A 11 -31.63 1.20 -23.98
CA HIS A 11 -31.16 2.25 -23.06
C HIS A 11 -30.18 1.79 -21.98
N VAL A 12 -29.53 0.64 -22.16
CA VAL A 12 -28.46 0.16 -21.26
C VAL A 12 -27.11 0.19 -21.98
N SER A 13 -26.14 0.83 -21.36
CA SER A 13 -24.74 0.85 -21.82
C SER A 13 -23.84 0.29 -20.72
N ILE A 14 -22.78 -0.42 -21.12
CA ILE A 14 -21.75 -0.91 -20.20
C ILE A 14 -20.42 -0.25 -20.56
N LEU A 15 -19.74 0.32 -19.58
CA LEU A 15 -18.35 0.78 -19.68
C LEU A 15 -17.44 -0.21 -18.95
N LEU A 16 -16.39 -0.67 -19.63
CA LEU A 16 -15.41 -1.60 -19.08
C LEU A 16 -14.02 -0.97 -19.14
N SER A 17 -13.23 -1.17 -18.09
CA SER A 17 -11.81 -0.83 -18.06
C SER A 17 -11.00 -2.12 -17.87
N THR A 18 -9.93 -2.27 -18.64
CA THR A 18 -9.01 -3.40 -18.53
C THR A 18 -7.60 -2.94 -18.86
N LEU A 19 -6.62 -3.58 -18.21
CA LEU A 19 -5.22 -3.46 -18.64
C LEU A 19 -5.00 -4.28 -19.92
N PRO A 20 -4.15 -3.83 -20.86
CA PRO A 20 -3.96 -4.51 -22.15
C PRO A 20 -3.39 -5.93 -22.00
N SER A 21 -2.46 -6.11 -21.07
CA SER A 21 -1.65 -7.33 -20.95
C SER A 21 -2.01 -8.22 -19.75
N GLU A 22 -2.85 -7.75 -18.83
CA GLU A 22 -3.18 -8.50 -17.62
C GLU A 22 -4.32 -9.49 -17.86
N TYR A 23 -4.10 -10.74 -17.41
CA TYR A 23 -5.08 -11.84 -17.45
C TYR A 23 -5.71 -12.11 -18.84
N ASN A 24 -5.07 -11.65 -19.91
CA ASN A 24 -5.54 -11.78 -21.29
C ASN A 24 -6.96 -11.19 -21.54
N CYS A 25 -7.37 -10.25 -20.69
CA CYS A 25 -8.74 -9.72 -20.67
C CYS A 25 -9.12 -9.02 -21.97
N LEU A 26 -8.25 -8.14 -22.49
CA LEU A 26 -8.50 -7.38 -23.71
C LEU A 26 -8.69 -8.30 -24.93
N ASN A 27 -7.85 -9.32 -25.07
CA ASN A 27 -7.95 -10.27 -26.19
C ASN A 27 -9.23 -11.09 -26.15
N ILE A 28 -9.70 -11.46 -24.95
CA ILE A 28 -11.01 -12.12 -24.79
C ILE A 28 -12.13 -11.16 -25.16
N LEU A 29 -12.08 -9.90 -24.71
CA LEU A 29 -13.07 -8.90 -25.06
C LEU A 29 -13.14 -8.67 -26.57
N LYS A 30 -12.01 -8.50 -27.25
CA LYS A 30 -11.97 -8.33 -28.72
C LYS A 30 -12.57 -9.51 -29.49
N LYS A 31 -12.55 -10.72 -28.93
CA LYS A 31 -13.23 -11.88 -29.52
C LYS A 31 -14.74 -11.86 -29.34
N VAL A 32 -15.24 -11.25 -28.26
CA VAL A 32 -16.68 -11.17 -27.93
C VAL A 32 -17.32 -9.93 -28.55
N LEU A 33 -16.59 -8.82 -28.57
CA LEU A 33 -16.99 -7.50 -29.08
C LEU A 33 -15.97 -7.10 -30.16
N PRO A 34 -16.21 -7.45 -31.43
CA PRO A 34 -15.20 -7.31 -32.49
C PRO A 34 -15.08 -5.88 -33.05
N HIS A 35 -15.93 -4.94 -32.65
CA HIS A 35 -15.93 -3.59 -33.21
C HIS A 35 -14.89 -2.71 -32.51
N ASP A 36 -13.81 -2.38 -33.24
CA ASP A 36 -12.74 -1.51 -32.72
C ASP A 36 -13.22 -0.12 -32.29
N SER A 37 -14.33 0.38 -32.86
CA SER A 37 -14.95 1.66 -32.46
C SER A 37 -15.47 1.68 -31.03
N GLN A 38 -15.57 0.53 -30.37
CA GLN A 38 -16.00 0.39 -28.98
C GLN A 38 -14.82 0.45 -27.99
N TYR A 39 -13.59 0.59 -28.50
CA TYR A 39 -12.38 0.60 -27.71
C TYR A 39 -11.72 1.97 -27.75
N LEU A 40 -11.36 2.48 -26.58
CA LEU A 40 -10.58 3.68 -26.41
C LEU A 40 -9.33 3.33 -25.61
N GLU A 41 -8.16 3.46 -26.24
CA GLU A 41 -6.89 3.31 -25.53
C GLU A 41 -6.56 4.59 -24.77
N ILE A 42 -6.42 4.46 -23.45
CA ILE A 42 -5.98 5.55 -22.59
C ILE A 42 -4.46 5.65 -22.69
N GLN A 43 -3.98 6.74 -23.28
CA GLN A 43 -2.56 7.03 -23.41
C GLN A 43 -1.94 7.43 -22.08
N SER A 44 -0.62 7.29 -21.97
CA SER A 44 0.14 7.77 -20.82
C SER A 44 0.00 9.27 -20.63
N LEU A 45 0.07 9.73 -19.38
CA LEU A 45 -0.07 11.14 -19.04
C LEU A 45 1.10 11.94 -19.64
N PRO A 46 0.84 12.99 -20.44
CA PRO A 46 1.90 13.84 -20.95
C PRO A 46 2.74 14.49 -19.84
N VAL A 47 4.03 14.72 -20.10
CA VAL A 47 4.99 15.20 -19.09
C VAL A 47 4.72 16.64 -18.67
N ASP A 48 4.30 17.47 -19.60
CA ASP A 48 3.81 18.84 -19.41
C ASP A 48 2.59 18.87 -18.50
N VAL A 49 1.56 18.08 -18.82
CA VAL A 49 0.35 17.96 -17.99
C VAL A 49 0.68 17.43 -16.60
N SER A 50 1.60 16.47 -16.49
CA SER A 50 2.07 15.94 -15.20
C SER A 50 2.75 17.02 -14.34
N GLN A 51 3.51 17.93 -14.95
CA GLN A 51 4.15 19.04 -14.24
C GLN A 51 3.14 20.08 -13.75
N GLU A 52 2.13 20.38 -14.57
CA GLU A 52 1.03 21.27 -14.20
C GLU A 52 0.27 20.71 -13.00
N ILE A 53 -0.16 19.43 -13.08
CA ILE A 53 -0.85 18.73 -11.98
C ILE A 53 -0.02 18.76 -10.69
N LEU A 54 1.28 18.47 -10.78
CA LEU A 54 2.15 18.50 -9.61
C LEU A 54 2.26 19.90 -9.01
N THR A 55 2.38 20.93 -9.85
CA THR A 55 2.49 22.32 -9.41
C THR A 55 1.21 22.76 -8.71
N ASP A 56 0.04 22.39 -9.25
CA ASP A 56 -1.25 22.67 -8.65
C ASP A 56 -1.45 21.95 -7.32
N TRP A 57 -1.03 20.68 -7.21
CA TRP A 57 -1.05 19.94 -5.95
C TRP A 57 -0.11 20.56 -4.90
N LEU A 58 1.08 20.99 -5.29
CA LEU A 58 2.02 21.68 -4.40
C LEU A 58 1.44 23.01 -3.90
N ALA A 59 0.86 23.80 -4.81
CA ALA A 59 0.20 25.06 -4.47
C ALA A 59 -0.98 24.86 -3.51
N SER A 60 -1.80 23.84 -3.74
CA SER A 60 -2.93 23.48 -2.88
C SER A 60 -2.50 23.12 -1.45
N ASN A 61 -1.32 22.53 -1.30
CA ASN A 61 -0.72 22.22 0.00
C ASN A 61 0.16 23.36 0.57
N SER A 62 0.14 24.55 -0.04
CA SER A 62 0.99 25.69 0.35
C SER A 62 2.49 25.35 0.36
N ARG A 63 2.92 24.49 -0.58
CA ARG A 63 4.32 24.09 -0.75
C ARG A 63 4.89 24.64 -2.05
N LYS A 64 6.19 24.87 -2.05
CA LYS A 64 6.99 25.21 -3.24
C LYS A 64 8.34 24.51 -3.13
N ILE A 65 8.80 23.96 -4.25
CA ILE A 65 10.15 23.39 -4.38
C ILE A 65 11.04 24.36 -5.17
N ASN A 66 12.36 24.26 -4.97
CA ASN A 66 13.31 25.07 -5.72
C ASN A 66 13.54 24.53 -7.14
N ASP A 67 14.20 25.32 -7.99
CA ASP A 67 14.40 24.97 -9.40
C ASP A 67 15.19 23.66 -9.57
N HIS A 68 16.21 23.44 -8.73
CA HIS A 68 16.99 22.20 -8.76
C HIS A 68 16.15 20.96 -8.40
N GLN A 69 15.29 21.07 -7.38
CA GLN A 69 14.36 20.01 -6.99
C GLN A 69 13.35 19.73 -8.11
N MET A 70 12.85 20.79 -8.76
CA MET A 70 11.96 20.67 -9.91
C MET A 70 12.64 19.97 -11.10
N ASP A 71 13.93 20.22 -11.35
CA ASP A 71 14.70 19.52 -12.39
C ASP A 71 14.88 18.03 -12.10
N VAL A 72 14.99 17.63 -10.82
CA VAL A 72 15.02 16.21 -10.44
C VAL A 72 13.66 15.56 -10.69
N VAL A 73 12.58 16.23 -10.27
CA VAL A 73 11.20 15.78 -10.48
C VAL A 73 10.87 15.62 -11.95
N ARG A 74 11.23 16.60 -12.79
CA ARG A 74 11.01 16.55 -14.25
C ARG A 74 11.65 15.32 -14.88
N ARG A 75 12.90 15.04 -14.53
CA ARG A 75 13.61 13.84 -15.02
C ARG A 75 12.95 12.54 -14.55
N ALA A 76 12.45 12.53 -13.30
CA ALA A 76 11.73 11.38 -12.76
C ALA A 76 10.42 11.13 -13.52
N ILE A 77 9.60 12.15 -13.76
CA ILE A 77 8.34 12.04 -14.51
C ILE A 77 8.57 11.63 -15.97
N GLN A 78 9.64 12.11 -16.60
CA GLN A 78 10.03 11.68 -17.95
C GLN A 78 10.34 10.17 -18.02
N SER A 79 10.82 9.58 -16.92
CA SER A 79 11.10 8.14 -16.86
C SER A 79 9.87 7.27 -16.59
N CYS A 80 8.86 7.81 -15.88
CA CYS A 80 7.61 7.12 -15.59
C CYS A 80 6.44 8.11 -15.53
N SER A 81 5.55 8.03 -16.52
CA SER A 81 4.40 8.92 -16.69
C SER A 81 3.07 8.33 -16.18
N LEU A 82 3.13 7.35 -15.30
CA LEU A 82 1.94 6.72 -14.74
C LEU A 82 1.37 7.62 -13.61
N PRO A 83 0.03 7.80 -13.53
CA PRO A 83 -0.57 8.65 -12.50
C PRO A 83 -0.19 8.29 -11.06
N LEU A 84 -0.09 6.98 -10.75
CA LEU A 84 0.37 6.53 -9.43
C LEU A 84 1.80 6.97 -9.12
N TYR A 85 2.68 6.96 -10.13
CA TYR A 85 4.05 7.43 -9.95
C TYR A 85 4.09 8.93 -9.67
N LEU A 86 3.30 9.71 -10.40
CA LEU A 86 3.17 11.15 -10.17
C LEU A 86 2.71 11.45 -8.74
N LYS A 87 1.73 10.69 -8.23
CA LYS A 87 1.25 10.81 -6.86
C LYS A 87 2.33 10.46 -5.82
N LEU A 88 3.08 9.38 -6.04
CA LEU A 88 4.21 9.03 -5.16
C LEU A 88 5.32 10.10 -5.15
N VAL A 89 5.65 10.67 -6.32
CA VAL A 89 6.60 11.78 -6.44
C VAL A 89 6.09 13.01 -5.67
N PHE A 90 4.80 13.32 -5.79
CA PHE A 90 4.18 14.40 -5.04
C PHE A 90 4.33 14.21 -3.53
N ASP A 91 3.99 13.05 -2.99
CA ASP A 91 4.05 12.80 -1.55
C ASP A 91 5.48 12.84 -0.99
N GLN A 92 6.48 12.49 -1.81
CA GLN A 92 7.88 12.69 -1.45
C GLN A 92 8.27 14.18 -1.48
N THR A 93 7.86 14.92 -2.52
CA THR A 93 8.23 16.33 -2.68
C THR A 93 7.62 17.22 -1.61
N VAL A 94 6.40 16.92 -1.13
CA VAL A 94 5.76 17.64 -0.02
C VAL A 94 6.61 17.56 1.25
N ALA A 95 7.37 16.49 1.46
CA ALA A 95 8.22 16.33 2.64
C ALA A 95 9.58 17.05 2.54
N TRP A 96 9.96 17.58 1.38
CA TRP A 96 11.29 18.20 1.20
C TRP A 96 11.38 19.60 1.80
N HIS A 97 12.56 19.92 2.32
CA HIS A 97 12.97 21.27 2.65
C HIS A 97 13.77 21.88 1.50
N SER A 98 13.83 23.22 1.45
CA SER A 98 14.56 23.94 0.39
C SER A 98 16.07 23.68 0.40
N TYR A 99 16.63 23.28 1.55
CA TYR A 99 18.05 22.97 1.73
C TYR A 99 18.39 21.48 1.52
N ASP A 100 17.39 20.62 1.29
CA ASP A 100 17.63 19.20 1.09
C ASP A 100 18.36 18.97 -0.23
N LYS A 101 19.46 18.22 -0.17
CA LYS A 101 20.26 17.84 -1.35
C LYS A 101 19.61 16.66 -2.07
N ILE A 102 18.54 16.96 -2.78
CA ILE A 102 17.78 15.98 -3.54
C ILE A 102 18.54 15.55 -4.79
N SER A 103 18.48 14.26 -5.10
CA SER A 103 19.08 13.66 -6.30
C SER A 103 18.17 12.56 -6.85
N SER A 104 18.51 12.00 -8.01
CA SER A 104 17.76 10.90 -8.63
C SER A 104 17.60 9.66 -7.73
N LYS A 105 18.43 9.50 -6.69
CA LYS A 105 18.28 8.43 -5.70
C LYS A 105 17.00 8.56 -4.86
N HIS A 106 16.48 9.78 -4.70
CA HIS A 106 15.29 10.06 -3.90
C HIS A 106 13.99 9.86 -4.69
N LEU A 107 14.06 9.88 -6.03
CA LEU A 107 12.96 9.60 -6.94
C LEU A 107 13.37 8.48 -7.91
N PRO A 108 13.36 7.21 -7.46
CA PRO A 108 13.66 6.06 -8.31
C PRO A 108 12.69 5.99 -9.49
N SER A 109 13.17 5.62 -10.68
CA SER A 109 12.41 5.69 -11.93
C SER A 109 11.23 4.72 -12.09
N THR A 110 10.91 3.91 -11.08
CA THR A 110 9.83 2.92 -11.18
C THR A 110 8.95 2.93 -9.93
N ILE A 111 7.66 2.65 -10.12
CA ILE A 111 6.68 2.56 -9.02
C ILE A 111 7.13 1.59 -7.93
N PRO A 112 7.59 0.35 -8.22
CA PRO A 112 8.01 -0.56 -7.17
C PRO A 112 9.14 -0.02 -6.30
N LEU A 113 10.16 0.60 -6.92
CA LEU A 113 11.28 1.20 -6.18
C LEU A 113 10.83 2.41 -5.36
N MET A 114 9.87 3.18 -5.87
CA MET A 114 9.34 4.33 -5.16
C MET A 114 8.51 3.91 -3.94
N ILE A 115 7.72 2.83 -4.06
CA ILE A 115 7.04 2.21 -2.92
C ILE A 115 8.06 1.67 -1.92
N ASP A 116 9.12 1.00 -2.37
CA ASP A 116 10.18 0.51 -1.48
C ASP A 116 10.84 1.64 -0.66
N ALA A 117 11.12 2.78 -1.29
CA ALA A 117 11.67 3.94 -0.59
C ALA A 117 10.67 4.59 0.40
N LEU A 118 9.37 4.56 0.09
CA LEU A 118 8.32 4.96 1.03
C LEU A 118 8.31 4.03 2.26
N LEU A 119 8.39 2.72 2.03
CA LEU A 119 8.44 1.72 3.10
C LEU A 119 9.73 1.87 3.95
N ASP A 120 10.89 2.13 3.33
CA ASP A 120 12.14 2.43 4.03
C ASP A 120 12.01 3.65 4.96
N ARG A 121 11.23 4.66 4.55
CA ARG A 121 10.98 5.84 5.39
C ARG A 121 10.07 5.48 6.57
N LEU A 122 9.00 4.73 6.34
CA LEU A 122 8.10 4.28 7.41
C LEU A 122 8.82 3.40 8.44
N GLU A 123 9.61 2.43 7.99
CA GLU A 123 10.40 1.56 8.86
C GLU A 123 11.38 2.36 9.75
N ARG A 124 11.99 3.42 9.21
CA ARG A 124 12.89 4.30 9.99
C ARG A 124 12.16 5.13 11.04
N MET A 125 10.92 5.53 10.77
CA MET A 125 10.14 6.38 11.69
C MET A 125 9.44 5.58 12.80
N HIS A 126 8.88 4.41 12.46
CA HIS A 126 8.01 3.64 13.35
C HIS A 126 8.59 2.31 13.82
N GLY A 127 9.77 1.95 13.33
CA GLY A 127 10.40 0.66 13.62
C GLY A 127 10.10 -0.38 12.54
N LYS A 128 11.14 -1.10 12.13
CA LYS A 128 11.07 -2.06 11.03
C LYS A 128 10.16 -3.25 11.35
N VAL A 129 10.23 -3.79 12.57
CA VAL A 129 9.43 -4.96 12.96
C VAL A 129 7.96 -4.59 12.91
N LEU A 130 7.55 -3.52 13.59
CA LEU A 130 6.16 -3.08 13.62
C LEU A 130 5.59 -2.83 12.21
N VAL A 131 6.29 -2.05 11.37
CA VAL A 131 5.83 -1.71 10.02
C VAL A 131 5.75 -2.96 9.14
N SER A 132 6.80 -3.80 9.13
CA SER A 132 6.82 -5.00 8.29
C SER A 132 5.71 -5.97 8.65
N ARG A 133 5.45 -6.19 9.95
CA ARG A 133 4.41 -7.11 10.43
C ARG A 133 3.01 -6.57 10.15
N ALA A 134 2.74 -5.29 10.45
CA ALA A 134 1.44 -4.69 10.19
C ALA A 134 1.06 -4.78 8.69
N LEU A 135 1.98 -4.38 7.81
CA LEU A 135 1.73 -4.41 6.36
C LEU A 135 1.72 -5.84 5.79
N ALA A 136 2.47 -6.77 6.38
CA ALA A 136 2.40 -8.19 6.03
C ALA A 136 1.03 -8.78 6.37
N TYR A 137 0.45 -8.49 7.53
CA TYR A 137 -0.89 -8.97 7.91
C TYR A 137 -1.97 -8.45 6.96
N ILE A 138 -1.96 -7.16 6.63
CA ILE A 138 -2.88 -6.57 5.64
C ILE A 138 -2.73 -7.25 4.26
N THR A 139 -1.51 -7.61 3.87
CA THR A 139 -1.22 -8.22 2.56
C THR A 139 -1.49 -9.73 2.50
N ALA A 140 -1.39 -10.41 3.64
CA ALA A 140 -1.61 -11.85 3.77
C ALA A 140 -3.10 -12.22 3.82
N THR A 141 -3.95 -11.29 4.29
CA THR A 141 -5.40 -11.48 4.34
C THR A 141 -6.06 -11.21 2.99
N LYS A 142 -7.03 -12.05 2.62
CA LYS A 142 -7.68 -11.99 1.31
C LYS A 142 -8.66 -10.83 1.20
N SER A 143 -9.51 -10.68 2.22
CA SER A 143 -10.57 -9.67 2.25
C SER A 143 -10.10 -8.34 2.83
N GLY A 144 -8.94 -8.31 3.49
CA GLY A 144 -8.47 -7.18 4.30
C GLY A 144 -8.64 -7.50 5.78
N LEU A 145 -8.36 -6.51 6.63
CA LEU A 145 -8.49 -6.58 8.08
C LEU A 145 -9.21 -5.34 8.61
N THR A 146 -10.12 -5.50 9.55
CA THR A 146 -10.59 -4.37 10.36
C THR A 146 -9.44 -3.82 11.22
N GLU A 147 -9.54 -2.56 11.65
CA GLU A 147 -8.54 -1.99 12.57
C GLU A 147 -8.38 -2.80 13.87
N PRO A 148 -9.47 -3.22 14.56
CA PRO A 148 -9.35 -4.05 15.75
C PRO A 148 -8.67 -5.39 15.49
N GLU A 149 -8.98 -6.07 14.38
CA GLU A 149 -8.33 -7.34 14.04
C GLU A 149 -6.83 -7.16 13.82
N LEU A 150 -6.42 -6.07 13.15
CA LEU A 150 -5.00 -5.77 12.97
C LEU A 150 -4.31 -5.49 14.32
N GLU A 151 -4.93 -4.72 15.20
CA GLU A 151 -4.40 -4.47 16.54
C GLU A 151 -4.27 -5.76 17.37
N ASP A 152 -5.27 -6.64 17.31
CA ASP A 152 -5.25 -7.92 18.01
C ASP A 152 -4.17 -8.85 17.44
N LEU A 153 -4.02 -8.91 16.11
CA LEU A 153 -2.95 -9.67 15.44
C LEU A 153 -1.56 -9.18 15.88
N LEU A 154 -1.34 -7.86 15.87
CA LEU A 154 -0.08 -7.26 16.35
C LEU A 154 0.14 -7.52 17.84
N SER A 155 -0.92 -7.59 18.62
CA SER A 155 -0.87 -7.91 20.06
C SER A 155 -0.69 -9.41 20.33
N CYS A 156 -0.97 -10.27 19.36
CA CYS A 156 -0.67 -11.70 19.41
C CYS A 156 0.72 -12.03 18.85
N ASP A 157 1.49 -11.05 18.41
CA ASP A 157 2.79 -11.23 17.78
C ASP A 157 3.92 -10.93 18.76
N ASP A 158 4.64 -11.97 19.21
CA ASP A 158 5.69 -11.80 20.21
C ASP A 158 6.85 -10.97 19.69
N LEU A 159 7.17 -11.03 18.39
CA LEU A 159 8.24 -10.23 17.81
C LEU A 159 7.89 -8.74 17.87
N VAL A 160 6.64 -8.39 17.56
CA VAL A 160 6.16 -7.01 17.64
C VAL A 160 6.16 -6.54 19.08
N LEU A 161 5.62 -7.34 20.01
CA LEU A 161 5.56 -6.96 21.41
C LEU A 161 6.94 -6.85 22.06
N GLN A 162 7.90 -7.70 21.68
CA GLN A 162 9.29 -7.60 22.16
C GLN A 162 9.98 -6.33 21.63
N ASP A 163 9.72 -5.95 20.38
CA ASP A 163 10.26 -4.72 19.78
C ASP A 163 9.66 -3.47 20.44
N VAL A 164 8.34 -3.46 20.71
CA VAL A 164 7.65 -2.34 21.34
C VAL A 164 7.98 -2.19 22.82
N TYR A 165 8.11 -3.30 23.54
CA TYR A 165 8.31 -3.35 24.99
C TYR A 165 9.73 -3.79 25.35
N GLN A 166 10.73 -3.13 24.77
CA GLN A 166 12.13 -3.54 24.92
C GLN A 166 12.67 -3.42 26.36
N TYR A 167 12.21 -2.42 27.12
CA TYR A 167 12.80 -2.05 28.43
C TYR A 167 11.83 -2.12 29.61
N TRP A 168 10.57 -2.47 29.37
CA TRP A 168 9.55 -2.53 30.41
C TRP A 168 8.37 -3.38 29.96
N LEU A 169 7.59 -3.89 30.91
CA LEU A 169 6.38 -4.66 30.63
C LEU A 169 5.11 -3.90 31.03
N PRO A 170 4.11 -3.82 30.15
CA PRO A 170 2.81 -3.26 30.49
C PRO A 170 2.01 -4.20 31.39
N PRO A 171 1.08 -3.68 32.20
CA PRO A 171 0.14 -4.50 32.96
C PRO A 171 -0.69 -5.44 32.06
N VAL A 172 -0.99 -5.00 30.84
CA VAL A 172 -1.63 -5.80 29.79
C VAL A 172 -0.74 -5.74 28.55
N ARG A 173 -0.22 -6.89 28.13
CA ARG A 173 0.69 -7.02 26.98
C ARG A 173 -0.08 -6.98 25.66
N ARG A 174 -0.51 -5.79 25.27
CA ARG A 174 -1.22 -5.48 24.02
C ARG A 174 -0.53 -4.31 23.34
N ILE A 175 -0.54 -4.23 22.01
CA ILE A 175 0.07 -3.08 21.33
C ILE A 175 -0.64 -1.77 21.72
N PRO A 176 0.08 -0.66 21.98
CA PRO A 176 -0.55 0.64 22.17
C PRO A 176 -1.24 1.08 20.86
N PRO A 177 -2.56 1.39 20.86
CA PRO A 177 -3.31 1.74 19.64
C PRO A 177 -2.71 2.90 18.83
N LEU A 178 -2.05 3.82 19.53
CA LEU A 178 -1.42 4.99 18.91
C LEU A 178 -0.29 4.62 17.93
N LEU A 179 0.38 3.47 18.11
CA LEU A 179 1.46 3.05 17.22
C LEU A 179 0.96 2.76 15.81
N TRP A 180 -0.12 1.97 15.69
CA TRP A 180 -0.75 1.72 14.40
C TRP A 180 -1.36 3.00 13.83
N THR A 181 -2.03 3.81 14.65
CA THR A 181 -2.65 5.07 14.22
C THR A 181 -1.64 5.99 13.52
N ARG A 182 -0.41 6.10 14.04
CA ARG A 182 0.65 6.91 13.42
C ARG A 182 1.12 6.34 12.08
N ILE A 183 1.33 5.03 11.99
CA ILE A 183 1.69 4.37 10.72
C ILE A 183 0.58 4.58 9.69
N ARG A 184 -0.68 4.38 10.10
CA ARG A 184 -1.85 4.56 9.26
C ARG A 184 -1.91 5.98 8.70
N ASN A 185 -1.72 7.00 9.54
CA ASN A 185 -1.72 8.39 9.10
C ASN A 185 -0.65 8.67 8.03
N ASP A 186 0.55 8.10 8.16
CA ASP A 186 1.65 8.33 7.23
C ASP A 186 1.50 7.58 5.89
N ILE A 187 0.66 6.54 5.83
CA ILE A 187 0.38 5.75 4.63
C ILE A 187 -1.07 5.91 4.13
N ASN A 188 -1.87 6.76 4.78
CA ASN A 188 -3.33 6.76 4.72
C ASN A 188 -3.89 6.72 3.30
N GLU A 189 -3.34 7.53 2.38
CA GLU A 189 -3.85 7.65 1.01
C GLU A 189 -3.61 6.41 0.14
N TYR A 190 -2.79 5.46 0.61
CA TYR A 190 -2.50 4.20 -0.08
C TYR A 190 -3.27 3.01 0.52
N LEU A 191 -3.97 3.24 1.62
CA LEU A 191 -4.90 2.30 2.22
C LEU A 191 -6.33 2.81 2.00
N VAL A 192 -7.23 1.90 1.70
CA VAL A 192 -8.66 2.20 1.58
C VAL A 192 -9.45 1.32 2.52
N GLU A 193 -10.59 1.85 2.94
CA GLU A 193 -11.58 1.09 3.66
C GLU A 193 -12.60 0.56 2.64
N ARG A 194 -12.89 -0.74 2.70
CA ARG A 194 -13.92 -1.39 1.89
C ARG A 194 -14.81 -2.25 2.75
N GLU A 195 -16.03 -2.50 2.29
CA GLU A 195 -16.92 -3.44 2.96
C GLU A 195 -16.56 -4.88 2.58
N ALA A 196 -16.40 -5.74 3.58
CA ALA A 196 -16.29 -7.18 3.43
C ALA A 196 -17.05 -7.87 4.57
N ASP A 197 -17.93 -8.81 4.22
CA ASP A 197 -18.71 -9.61 5.18
C ASP A 197 -19.44 -8.75 6.24
N GLY A 198 -19.96 -7.59 5.84
CA GLY A 198 -20.71 -6.66 6.70
C GLY A 198 -19.84 -5.81 7.64
N SER A 199 -18.52 -5.85 7.48
CA SER A 199 -17.55 -5.05 8.25
C SER A 199 -16.68 -4.20 7.35
N GLN A 200 -16.18 -3.08 7.89
CA GLN A 200 -15.28 -2.19 7.18
C GLN A 200 -13.83 -2.62 7.40
N VAL A 201 -13.16 -3.04 6.32
CA VAL A 201 -11.81 -3.58 6.35
C VAL A 201 -10.83 -2.68 5.60
N ILE A 202 -9.61 -2.60 6.11
CA ILE A 202 -8.46 -1.94 5.51
C ILE A 202 -7.90 -2.82 4.39
N TYR A 203 -7.65 -2.21 3.24
CA TYR A 203 -7.07 -2.87 2.08
C TYR A 203 -6.16 -1.93 1.29
N TRP A 204 -5.28 -2.48 0.45
CA TRP A 204 -4.43 -1.68 -0.42
C TRP A 204 -5.23 -0.99 -1.52
N TYR A 205 -5.03 0.31 -1.70
CA TYR A 205 -5.65 1.06 -2.80
C TYR A 205 -5.24 0.52 -4.17
N HIS A 206 -3.94 0.19 -4.33
CA HIS A 206 -3.40 -0.21 -5.62
C HIS A 206 -2.60 -1.52 -5.54
N ARG A 207 -2.80 -2.38 -6.55
CA ARG A 207 -2.12 -3.69 -6.73
C ARG A 207 -0.61 -3.64 -6.48
N GLN A 208 0.05 -2.60 -6.99
CA GLN A 208 1.52 -2.47 -6.89
C GLN A 208 2.01 -2.43 -5.44
N PHE A 209 1.23 -1.86 -4.51
CA PHE A 209 1.58 -1.94 -3.09
C PHE A 209 1.51 -3.37 -2.57
N THR A 210 0.45 -4.10 -2.89
CA THR A 210 0.32 -5.51 -2.53
C THR A 210 1.48 -6.34 -3.07
N GLU A 211 1.88 -6.12 -4.32
CA GLU A 211 2.99 -6.83 -4.96
C GLU A 211 4.34 -6.52 -4.30
N VAL A 212 4.63 -5.24 -4.07
CA VAL A 212 5.89 -4.80 -3.43
C VAL A 212 5.97 -5.27 -1.99
N VAL A 213 4.91 -5.08 -1.20
CA VAL A 213 4.86 -5.50 0.20
C VAL A 213 4.94 -7.02 0.33
N ARG A 214 4.28 -7.77 -0.56
CA ARG A 214 4.40 -9.23 -0.61
C ARG A 214 5.84 -9.66 -0.92
N ARG A 215 6.48 -9.07 -1.92
CA ARG A 215 7.89 -9.35 -2.23
C ARG A 215 8.83 -8.96 -1.08
N ARG A 216 8.54 -7.87 -0.38
CA ARG A 216 9.43 -7.34 0.65
C ARG A 216 9.32 -8.09 1.98
N TYR A 217 8.11 -8.44 2.41
CA TYR A 217 7.86 -9.00 3.74
C TYR A 217 7.37 -10.45 3.74
N LEU A 218 6.95 -11.00 2.59
CA LEU A 218 6.34 -12.34 2.48
C LEU A 218 7.03 -13.25 1.45
N ASP A 219 8.21 -12.89 0.95
CA ASP A 219 8.97 -13.70 -0.02
C ASP A 219 9.72 -14.85 0.65
N ASN A 220 10.08 -14.69 1.94
CA ASN A 220 10.64 -15.78 2.72
C ASN A 220 9.53 -16.73 3.19
N ASP A 221 9.57 -17.98 2.74
CA ASP A 221 8.59 -19.03 3.09
C ASP A 221 8.42 -19.22 4.61
N ARG A 222 9.47 -19.05 5.40
CA ARG A 222 9.39 -19.15 6.87
C ARG A 222 8.53 -18.02 7.43
N ILE A 223 8.81 -16.78 7.04
CA ILE A 223 8.08 -15.59 7.51
C ILE A 223 6.62 -15.66 7.02
N LYS A 224 6.42 -16.05 5.76
CA LYS A 224 5.09 -16.22 5.18
C LYS A 224 4.26 -17.25 5.95
N LYS A 225 4.84 -18.43 6.24
CA LYS A 225 4.18 -19.47 7.05
C LYS A 225 3.86 -18.96 8.45
N GLU A 226 4.78 -18.23 9.07
CA GLU A 226 4.61 -17.65 10.40
C GLU A 226 3.44 -16.65 10.44
N ILE A 227 3.42 -15.68 9.53
CA ILE A 227 2.33 -14.69 9.41
C ILE A 227 0.98 -15.39 9.22
N HIS A 228 0.89 -16.34 8.28
CA HIS A 228 -0.35 -17.08 8.06
C HIS A 228 -0.76 -17.94 9.26
N SER A 229 0.21 -18.49 10.00
CA SER A 229 -0.07 -19.28 11.21
C SER A 229 -0.61 -18.40 12.33
N LEU A 230 -0.06 -17.19 12.51
CA LEU A 230 -0.58 -16.23 13.49
C LEU A 230 -1.99 -15.74 13.12
N CYS A 231 -2.26 -15.48 11.83
CA CYS A 231 -3.62 -15.21 11.38
C CYS A 231 -4.56 -16.38 11.69
N ALA A 232 -4.15 -17.62 11.43
CA ALA A 232 -4.97 -18.80 11.71
C ALA A 232 -5.24 -18.97 13.21
N ASP A 233 -4.21 -18.81 14.05
CA ASP A 233 -4.32 -18.85 15.51
C ASP A 233 -5.31 -17.80 16.03
N TYR A 234 -5.30 -16.58 15.45
CA TYR A 234 -6.24 -15.51 15.77
C TYR A 234 -7.68 -15.89 15.40
N TYR A 235 -7.93 -16.28 14.14
CA TYR A 235 -9.29 -16.59 13.67
C TYR A 235 -9.92 -17.82 14.32
N ILE A 236 -9.12 -18.80 14.75
CA ILE A 236 -9.60 -19.96 15.52
C ILE A 236 -9.81 -19.62 17.00
N GLY A 237 -9.38 -18.42 17.44
CA GLY A 237 -9.55 -17.96 18.82
C GLY A 237 -8.64 -18.68 19.80
N LYS A 238 -7.46 -19.15 19.36
CA LYS A 238 -6.52 -19.93 20.18
C LYS A 238 -6.18 -19.26 21.50
N TRP A 239 -6.12 -17.93 21.52
CA TRP A 239 -5.77 -17.11 22.68
C TRP A 239 -6.93 -16.28 23.24
N ALA A 240 -8.17 -16.50 22.79
CA ALA A 240 -9.31 -15.65 23.17
C ALA A 240 -9.68 -15.74 24.67
N ASN A 241 -9.50 -16.92 25.26
CA ASN A 241 -9.87 -17.21 26.66
C ASN A 241 -8.71 -17.76 27.50
N VAL A 242 -7.48 -17.71 26.96
CA VAL A 242 -6.28 -18.24 27.62
C VAL A 242 -5.14 -17.25 27.49
N ASN A 243 -4.37 -17.10 28.57
CA ASN A 243 -3.20 -16.22 28.55
C ASN A 243 -2.13 -16.83 27.63
N LYS A 244 -1.74 -16.06 26.61
CA LYS A 244 -0.66 -16.45 25.72
C LYS A 244 0.66 -16.48 26.50
N PRO A 245 1.39 -17.61 26.54
CA PRO A 245 2.68 -17.67 27.20
C PRO A 245 3.68 -16.77 26.46
N PHE A 246 4.58 -16.12 27.19
CA PHE A 246 5.67 -15.36 26.61
C PHE A 246 6.94 -15.50 27.45
N GLU A 247 8.07 -15.34 26.78
CA GLU A 247 9.39 -15.38 27.40
C GLU A 247 9.93 -13.97 27.61
N TYR A 248 10.52 -13.75 28.79
CA TYR A 248 11.19 -12.51 29.14
C TYR A 248 12.50 -12.41 28.36
N THR A 249 12.77 -11.25 27.78
CA THR A 249 14.12 -10.93 27.30
C THR A 249 14.97 -10.44 28.47
N PRO A 250 16.30 -10.65 28.47
CA PRO A 250 17.18 -10.18 29.54
C PRO A 250 17.16 -8.66 29.80
N GLN A 251 16.61 -7.89 28.86
CA GLN A 251 16.54 -6.43 28.92
C GLN A 251 15.23 -5.90 29.55
N GLN A 252 14.23 -6.76 29.77
CA GLN A 252 12.91 -6.45 30.36
C GLN A 252 12.90 -6.67 31.87
#